data_AF-A0A511YSG1-F1
#
_entry.id   AF-A0A511YSG1-F1
#
_cell.length_a   1.000
_cell.length_b   1.000
_cell.length_c   1.000
_cell.angle_alpha   90.00
_cell.angle_beta   90.00
_cell.angle_gamma   90.00
#
_symmetry.space_group_name_H-M   'P 1'
#
loop_
_entity.id
_entity.type
_entity.pdbx_description
1 polymer ?
#
loop_
_entity_poly.entity_id
_entity_poly.type
_entity_poly.pdbx_seq_one_letter_code
_entity_poly.pdbx_strand_id
1 'polypeptide(L)'
;MAFSLNIKPNTDISLKILVYNSDKISKATAFAFRKYDNILPLYEKGGVIVEIGEKEYALMYKGEKLIQGTSNDKKVLEFYRKLKKKISKNSKDLEDTLNETSQTIKYENGRMGYVEGLFEGIDVNYKPKGFESLKDVNDYDPKYGRGVVTSFEDYDGYFYRNFDAKKKIFTFNHGFLQDLPKWVNDVKVPLVQGKGIPTQAYFTLRQMKLLEIIEGEIQTVRMSQIQNLETMGYIHQVTGGKKIVNSDAIDILAAPSNEYMKTVMTQAGYETISGRITGKGQYFTVKQLKASKWDISDEFMKKFNLSESSMLYMNFNIEVKVKYLK
;
A
#
# COMPACT_ATOMS: atom_id res chain seq x y z
N MET A 1 4.00 32.05 -27.20
CA MET A 1 5.29 31.31 -27.15
C MET A 1 5.06 30.04 -26.34
N ALA A 2 5.10 28.87 -26.95
CA ALA A 2 4.93 27.59 -26.24
C ALA A 2 6.31 27.09 -25.78
N PHE A 3 6.53 26.99 -24.48
CA PHE A 3 7.72 26.35 -23.93
C PHE A 3 7.53 24.83 -23.99
N SER A 4 8.30 24.15 -24.84
CA SER A 4 8.44 22.68 -24.81
C SER A 4 9.78 22.33 -24.17
N LEU A 5 9.75 21.81 -22.95
CA LEU A 5 10.94 21.24 -22.32
C LEU A 5 11.01 19.75 -22.72
N ASN A 6 11.91 19.41 -23.63
CA ASN A 6 12.17 18.02 -24.01
C ASN A 6 13.05 17.38 -22.95
N ILE A 7 12.46 16.61 -22.05
CA ILE A 7 13.21 15.71 -21.16
C ILE A 7 13.36 14.41 -21.94
N LYS A 8 14.60 14.03 -22.30
CA LYS A 8 14.90 12.72 -22.91
C LYS A 8 15.24 11.73 -21.80
N PRO A 9 14.36 10.78 -21.43
CA PRO A 9 14.81 9.57 -20.74
C PRO A 9 15.52 8.65 -21.74
N ASN A 10 16.28 7.68 -21.26
CA ASN A 10 17.07 6.73 -22.07
C ASN A 10 16.19 5.65 -22.75
N THR A 11 14.98 6.03 -23.17
CA THR A 11 13.94 5.23 -23.83
C THR A 11 13.24 6.13 -24.86
N ASP A 12 12.75 5.58 -25.98
CA ASP A 12 12.10 6.30 -27.10
C ASP A 12 10.77 7.03 -26.77
N ILE A 13 10.57 7.43 -25.52
CA ILE A 13 9.36 8.06 -25.02
C ILE A 13 9.56 9.59 -24.98
N SER A 14 8.90 10.30 -25.89
CA SER A 14 8.81 11.77 -25.83
C SER A 14 7.76 12.20 -24.82
N LEU A 15 8.16 12.98 -23.82
CA LEU A 15 7.27 13.63 -22.86
C LEU A 15 7.11 15.11 -23.21
N LYS A 16 5.88 15.57 -23.41
CA LYS A 16 5.59 16.98 -23.72
C LYS A 16 4.62 17.56 -22.69
N ILE A 17 5.10 18.52 -21.90
CA ILE A 17 4.24 19.28 -20.98
C ILE A 17 3.26 20.12 -21.80
N LEU A 18 1.96 19.95 -21.54
CA LEU A 18 0.92 20.75 -22.17
C LEU A 18 0.87 22.13 -21.49
N VAL A 19 0.88 23.19 -22.30
CA VAL A 19 0.67 24.54 -21.80
C VAL A 19 -0.78 24.69 -21.34
N TYR A 20 -1.04 25.35 -20.21
CA TYR A 20 -2.36 25.43 -19.58
C TYR A 20 -3.51 26.00 -20.45
N ASN A 21 -3.20 26.69 -21.55
CA ASN A 21 -4.17 27.20 -22.54
C ASN A 21 -4.16 26.43 -23.89
N SER A 22 -3.53 25.26 -23.93
CA SER A 22 -3.44 24.43 -25.14
C SER A 22 -4.79 23.78 -25.47
N ASP A 23 -5.19 23.84 -26.73
CA ASP A 23 -6.33 23.11 -27.30
C ASP A 23 -6.20 21.59 -27.11
N LYS A 24 -4.97 21.09 -26.99
CA LYS A 24 -4.67 19.70 -26.68
C LYS A 24 -5.15 19.26 -25.29
N ILE A 25 -5.33 20.18 -24.33
CA ILE A 25 -5.80 19.80 -22.99
C ILE A 25 -7.19 19.19 -23.06
N SER A 26 -8.06 19.71 -23.92
CA SER A 26 -9.40 19.13 -24.09
C SER A 26 -9.37 17.73 -24.66
N LYS A 27 -8.36 17.39 -25.47
CA LYS A 27 -8.10 16.01 -25.89
C LYS A 27 -7.57 15.18 -24.72
N ALA A 28 -6.61 15.72 -23.97
CA ALA A 28 -5.97 15.02 -22.85
C ALA A 28 -6.92 14.63 -21.72
N THR A 29 -7.88 15.50 -21.42
CA THR A 29 -8.82 15.28 -20.32
C THR A 29 -10.18 14.80 -20.81
N ALA A 30 -10.45 14.83 -22.12
CA ALA A 30 -11.77 14.68 -22.74
C ALA A 30 -12.82 15.69 -22.22
N PHE A 31 -12.39 16.80 -21.61
CA PHE A 31 -13.26 17.90 -21.22
C PHE A 31 -12.99 19.10 -22.11
N ALA A 32 -14.05 19.63 -22.73
CA ALA A 32 -14.04 21.00 -23.20
C ALA A 32 -13.90 21.91 -21.98
N PHE A 33 -12.67 22.34 -21.69
CA PHE A 33 -12.44 23.53 -20.89
C PHE A 33 -12.85 24.65 -21.82
N ARG A 34 -13.93 25.38 -21.48
CA ARG A 34 -14.24 26.58 -22.24
C ARG A 34 -13.02 27.50 -22.18
N LYS A 35 -12.88 28.42 -23.13
CA LYS A 35 -11.75 29.38 -23.31
C LYS A 35 -11.32 30.13 -22.02
N TYR A 36 -12.05 29.98 -20.91
CA TYR A 36 -11.85 30.61 -19.60
C TYR A 36 -12.07 29.67 -18.38
N ASP A 37 -12.15 28.34 -18.54
CA ASP A 37 -12.15 27.43 -17.37
C ASP A 37 -10.71 27.36 -16.82
N ASN A 38 -10.48 28.08 -15.72
CA ASN A 38 -9.14 28.33 -15.19
C ASN A 38 -8.51 27.05 -14.61
N ILE A 39 -7.71 26.34 -15.40
CA ILE A 39 -6.84 25.26 -14.89
C ILE A 39 -5.49 25.79 -14.39
N LEU A 40 -5.23 27.10 -14.46
CA LEU A 40 -4.04 27.71 -13.88
C LEU A 40 -3.83 27.31 -12.40
N PRO A 41 -4.87 27.22 -11.55
CA PRO A 41 -4.72 26.75 -10.17
C PRO A 41 -4.13 25.34 -10.09
N LEU A 42 -4.38 24.45 -11.07
CA LEU A 42 -3.76 23.12 -11.12
C LEU A 42 -2.24 23.25 -11.30
N TYR A 43 -1.81 24.11 -12.24
CA TYR A 43 -0.40 24.36 -12.54
C TYR A 43 0.31 25.11 -11.41
N GLU A 44 -0.34 26.11 -10.81
CA GLU A 44 0.17 26.85 -9.64
C GLU A 44 0.41 25.94 -8.43
N LYS A 45 -0.38 24.87 -8.29
CA LYS A 45 -0.19 23.84 -7.25
C LYS A 45 0.86 22.78 -7.62
N GLY A 46 1.45 22.85 -8.81
CA GLY A 46 2.46 21.91 -9.27
C GLY A 46 1.90 20.67 -9.98
N GLY A 47 0.62 20.69 -10.36
CA GLY A 47 0.00 19.71 -11.25
C GLY A 47 0.24 20.07 -12.71
N VAL A 48 0.82 19.17 -13.50
CA VAL A 48 1.09 19.39 -14.92
C VAL A 48 0.56 18.23 -15.75
N ILE A 49 -0.09 18.54 -16.87
CA ILE A 49 -0.56 17.52 -17.80
C ILE A 49 0.54 17.31 -18.84
N VAL A 50 0.94 16.06 -19.05
CA VAL A 50 1.94 15.66 -20.03
C VAL A 50 1.32 14.78 -21.10
N GLU A 51 1.70 15.01 -22.35
CA GLU A 51 1.47 14.13 -23.49
C GLU A 51 2.61 13.11 -23.55
N ILE A 52 2.24 11.83 -23.64
CA ILE A 52 3.14 10.67 -23.73
C ILE A 52 2.90 10.03 -25.11
N GLY A 53 3.88 10.14 -26.00
CA GLY A 53 3.68 9.72 -27.40
C GLY A 53 2.57 10.51 -28.10
N GLU A 54 1.74 9.84 -28.92
CA GLU A 54 0.74 10.52 -29.76
C GLU A 54 -0.70 10.57 -29.21
N LYS A 55 -1.04 9.65 -28.29
CA LYS A 55 -2.45 9.42 -27.88
C LYS A 55 -2.65 9.25 -26.38
N GLU A 56 -1.55 9.25 -25.62
CA GLU A 56 -1.58 9.01 -24.19
C GLU A 56 -1.25 10.30 -23.43
N TYR A 57 -1.88 10.47 -22.28
CA TYR A 57 -1.71 11.63 -21.45
C TYR A 57 -1.55 11.19 -20.00
N ALA A 58 -0.78 11.96 -19.24
CA ALA A 58 -0.69 11.78 -17.80
C ALA A 58 -0.84 13.09 -17.06
N LEU A 59 -1.43 13.03 -15.86
CA LEU A 59 -1.32 14.11 -14.89
C LEU A 59 -0.13 13.79 -13.99
N MET A 60 0.82 14.70 -13.94
CA MET A 60 1.93 14.69 -13.00
C MET A 60 1.65 15.71 -11.88
N TYR A 61 2.07 15.43 -10.65
CA TYR A 61 1.97 16.35 -9.53
C TYR A 61 3.22 16.24 -8.66
N LYS A 62 3.91 17.36 -8.44
CA LYS A 62 5.17 17.41 -7.67
C LYS A 62 6.21 16.37 -8.13
N GLY A 63 6.31 16.15 -9.45
CA GLY A 63 7.26 15.22 -10.06
C GLY A 63 6.79 13.76 -10.14
N GLU A 64 5.61 13.43 -9.62
CA GLU A 64 5.07 12.08 -9.65
C GLU A 64 3.88 11.93 -10.60
N LYS A 65 3.76 10.76 -11.21
CA LYS A 65 2.65 10.43 -12.10
C LYS A 65 1.42 10.05 -11.30
N LEU A 66 0.36 10.84 -11.39
CA LEU A 66 -0.91 10.55 -10.73
C LEU A 66 -1.79 9.60 -11.55
N ILE A 67 -2.00 9.93 -12.81
CA ILE A 67 -2.82 9.08 -13.68
C ILE A 67 -2.23 9.11 -15.07
N GLN A 68 -2.36 8.00 -15.79
CA GLN A 68 -1.92 7.86 -17.17
C GLN A 68 -2.94 7.02 -17.93
N GLY A 69 -3.23 7.43 -19.16
CA GLY A 69 -4.01 6.63 -20.09
C GLY A 69 -4.44 7.46 -21.29
N THR A 70 -5.32 6.87 -22.10
CA THR A 70 -5.92 7.58 -23.23
C THR A 70 -7.08 8.43 -22.78
N SER A 71 -7.50 9.39 -23.61
CA SER A 71 -8.67 10.24 -23.37
C SER A 71 -9.99 9.46 -23.18
N ASN A 72 -10.02 8.20 -23.61
CA ASN A 72 -11.21 7.35 -23.57
C ASN A 72 -11.19 6.35 -22.41
N ASP A 73 -10.13 6.31 -21.62
CA ASP A 73 -10.05 5.43 -20.46
C ASP A 73 -11.08 5.85 -19.39
N LYS A 74 -11.91 4.90 -18.96
CA LYS A 74 -13.01 5.14 -18.02
C LYS A 74 -12.52 5.70 -16.67
N LYS A 75 -11.39 5.21 -16.16
CA LYS A 75 -10.80 5.67 -14.89
C LYS A 75 -10.20 7.06 -15.05
N VAL A 76 -9.53 7.32 -16.17
CA VAL A 76 -8.99 8.65 -16.52
C VAL A 76 -10.12 9.68 -16.59
N LEU A 77 -11.22 9.35 -17.27
CA LEU A 77 -12.40 10.19 -17.37
C LEU A 77 -13.01 10.49 -16.00
N GLU A 78 -13.20 9.47 -15.15
CA GLU A 78 -13.77 9.66 -13.81
C GLU A 78 -12.90 10.58 -12.94
N PHE A 79 -11.59 10.38 -12.99
CA PHE A 79 -10.63 11.22 -12.27
C PHE A 79 -10.71 12.68 -12.70
N TYR A 80 -10.65 12.96 -14.01
CA TYR A 80 -10.72 14.33 -14.51
C TYR A 80 -12.10 14.99 -14.26
N ARG A 81 -13.21 14.23 -14.21
CA ARG A 81 -14.51 14.76 -13.75
C ARG A 81 -14.46 15.24 -12.31
N LYS A 82 -13.83 14.46 -11.42
CA LYS A 82 -13.65 14.83 -10.00
C LYS A 82 -12.79 16.09 -9.89
N LEU A 83 -11.67 16.12 -10.64
CA LEU A 83 -10.76 17.26 -10.68
C LEU A 83 -11.47 18.55 -11.14
N LYS A 84 -12.22 18.51 -12.25
CA LYS A 84 -12.97 19.68 -12.77
C LYS A 84 -13.97 20.24 -11.76
N LYS A 85 -14.68 19.38 -11.03
CA LYS A 85 -15.63 19.80 -9.98
C LYS A 85 -14.96 20.52 -8.81
N LYS A 86 -13.68 20.27 -8.57
CA LYS A 86 -12.92 20.81 -7.44
C LYS A 86 -12.11 22.06 -7.80
N ILE A 87 -11.54 22.11 -9.00
CA ILE A 87 -10.87 23.30 -9.56
C ILE A 87 -11.79 24.54 -9.52
N SER A 88 -13.10 24.35 -9.69
CA SER A 88 -14.09 25.43 -9.73
C SER A 88 -14.59 25.94 -8.37
N LYS A 89 -14.18 25.32 -7.25
CA LYS A 89 -14.77 25.60 -5.91
C LYS A 89 -13.83 26.37 -4.97
N ASN A 90 -12.56 25.97 -4.84
CA ASN A 90 -11.54 26.65 -4.04
C ASN A 90 -10.14 26.07 -4.35
N SER A 91 -9.08 26.89 -4.29
CA SER A 91 -7.68 26.48 -4.45
C SER A 91 -7.21 25.46 -3.40
N LYS A 92 -7.72 25.56 -2.15
CA LYS A 92 -7.41 24.59 -1.08
C LYS A 92 -7.98 23.20 -1.37
N ASP A 93 -9.27 23.12 -1.72
CA ASP A 93 -9.94 21.86 -2.11
C ASP A 93 -9.22 21.12 -3.25
N LEU A 94 -8.66 21.88 -4.20
CA LEU A 94 -7.88 21.33 -5.31
C LEU A 94 -6.57 20.71 -4.81
N GLU A 95 -5.82 21.42 -3.98
CA GLU A 95 -4.57 20.94 -3.40
C GLU A 95 -4.81 19.69 -2.53
N ASP A 96 -5.86 19.69 -1.72
CA ASP A 96 -6.26 18.54 -0.91
C ASP A 96 -6.59 17.33 -1.80
N THR A 97 -7.30 17.54 -2.91
CA THR A 97 -7.62 16.46 -3.89
C THR A 97 -6.36 15.89 -4.55
N LEU A 98 -5.40 16.76 -4.94
CA LEU A 98 -4.14 16.32 -5.56
C LEU A 98 -3.27 15.56 -4.56
N ASN A 99 -3.20 16.02 -3.31
CA ASN A 99 -2.50 15.34 -2.23
C ASN A 99 -3.14 13.99 -1.88
N GLU A 100 -4.47 13.93 -1.74
CA GLU A 100 -5.21 12.68 -1.51
C GLU A 100 -4.96 11.67 -2.65
N THR A 101 -4.99 12.15 -3.89
CA THR A 101 -4.75 11.30 -5.06
C THR A 101 -3.31 10.78 -5.08
N SER A 102 -2.33 11.67 -4.89
CA SER A 102 -0.91 11.29 -4.78
C SER A 102 -0.67 10.26 -3.68
N GLN A 103 -1.23 10.48 -2.49
CA GLN A 103 -1.15 9.53 -1.37
C GLN A 103 -1.85 8.21 -1.69
N THR A 104 -3.03 8.25 -2.33
CA THR A 104 -3.73 7.03 -2.76
C THR A 104 -2.89 6.22 -3.74
N ILE A 105 -2.23 6.87 -4.69
CA ILE A 105 -1.40 6.17 -5.70
C ILE A 105 -0.11 5.66 -5.09
N LYS A 106 0.48 6.42 -4.16
CA LYS A 106 1.59 5.94 -3.35
C LYS A 106 1.20 4.69 -2.57
N TYR A 107 0.00 4.68 -1.99
CA TYR A 107 -0.55 3.52 -1.31
C TYR A 107 -0.76 2.34 -2.26
N GLU A 108 -1.45 2.56 -3.38
CA GLU A 108 -1.74 1.52 -4.39
C GLU A 108 -0.47 0.93 -5.03
N ASN A 109 0.63 1.69 -5.05
CA ASN A 109 1.93 1.23 -5.56
C ASN A 109 2.93 0.86 -4.46
N GLY A 110 2.51 0.76 -3.19
CA GLY A 110 3.38 0.35 -2.07
C GLY A 110 4.50 1.34 -1.70
N ARG A 111 4.42 2.61 -2.14
CA ARG A 111 5.41 3.69 -1.90
C ARG A 111 4.91 4.75 -0.92
N MET A 112 4.39 4.33 0.23
CA MET A 112 3.95 5.29 1.24
C MET A 112 5.12 5.81 2.05
N GLY A 113 5.35 7.12 1.95
CA GLY A 113 6.30 7.83 2.80
C GLY A 113 5.81 7.94 4.24
N TYR A 114 6.72 8.33 5.12
CA TYR A 114 6.40 8.66 6.50
C TYR A 114 5.42 9.85 6.57
N VAL A 115 4.41 9.77 7.43
CA VAL A 115 3.47 10.85 7.75
C VAL A 115 3.76 11.37 9.15
N GLU A 116 4.18 12.63 9.23
CA GLU A 116 4.54 13.28 10.49
C GLU A 116 3.38 13.27 11.50
N GLY A 117 3.68 12.87 12.73
CA GLY A 117 2.71 12.82 13.83
C GLY A 117 1.69 11.68 13.76
N LEU A 118 1.73 10.81 12.74
CA LEU A 118 0.74 9.74 12.59
C LEU A 118 0.85 8.71 13.70
N PHE A 119 2.05 8.15 13.92
CA PHE A 119 2.26 7.16 14.96
C PHE A 119 1.99 7.76 16.34
N GLU A 120 2.49 8.97 16.58
CA GLU A 120 2.31 9.73 17.82
C GLU A 120 0.82 10.01 18.08
N GLY A 121 0.05 10.29 17.02
CA GLY A 121 -1.39 10.54 17.05
C GLY A 121 -2.29 9.32 17.29
N ILE A 122 -1.75 8.09 17.26
CA ILE A 122 -2.51 6.88 17.62
C ILE A 122 -2.76 6.87 19.14
N ASP A 123 -4.01 7.06 19.56
CA ASP A 123 -4.41 6.95 20.97
C ASP A 123 -4.88 5.53 21.29
N VAL A 124 -4.23 4.90 22.27
CA VAL A 124 -4.59 3.54 22.72
C VAL A 124 -5.90 3.52 23.48
N ASN A 125 -6.37 4.62 24.05
CA ASN A 125 -7.64 4.67 24.76
C ASN A 125 -8.82 5.04 23.86
N TYR A 126 -8.53 5.51 22.65
CA TYR A 126 -9.56 5.87 21.68
C TYR A 126 -10.16 4.64 21.00
N LYS A 127 -11.49 4.61 20.96
CA LYS A 127 -12.28 3.64 20.19
C LYS A 127 -12.78 4.32 18.92
N PRO A 128 -12.26 3.95 17.74
CA PRO A 128 -12.72 4.54 16.50
C PRO A 128 -14.17 4.16 16.18
N LYS A 129 -14.85 5.03 15.44
CA LYS A 129 -16.22 4.81 14.99
C LYS A 129 -16.33 3.53 14.16
N GLY A 130 -17.32 2.71 14.49
CA GLY A 130 -17.49 1.38 13.90
C GLY A 130 -16.59 0.31 14.52
N PHE A 131 -15.89 0.61 15.62
CA PHE A 131 -15.10 -0.35 16.40
C PHE A 131 -15.37 -0.19 17.91
N GLU A 132 -16.61 0.12 18.29
CA GLU A 132 -17.01 0.42 19.66
C GLU A 132 -16.84 -0.79 20.61
N SER A 133 -16.99 -2.01 20.07
CA SER A 133 -16.77 -3.30 20.75
C SER A 133 -15.31 -3.76 20.78
N LEU A 134 -14.35 -2.87 20.46
CA LEU A 134 -12.92 -3.13 20.57
C LEU A 134 -12.53 -3.66 21.95
N LYS A 135 -11.80 -4.78 21.97
CA LYS A 135 -11.19 -5.37 23.15
C LYS A 135 -9.73 -5.73 22.89
N ASP A 136 -8.85 -5.31 23.80
CA ASP A 136 -7.46 -5.75 23.82
C ASP A 136 -7.22 -6.69 24.99
N VAL A 137 -6.55 -7.80 24.70
CA VAL A 137 -6.17 -8.80 25.70
C VAL A 137 -4.66 -8.96 25.64
N ASN A 138 -4.00 -8.72 26.77
CA ASN A 138 -2.59 -9.03 26.93
C ASN A 138 -2.42 -10.55 26.91
N ASP A 139 -1.38 -10.99 26.22
CA ASP A 139 -1.05 -12.40 26.07
C ASP A 139 0.47 -12.60 26.19
N TYR A 140 0.90 -13.84 26.32
CA TYR A 140 2.30 -14.20 26.30
C TYR A 140 2.53 -15.50 25.56
N ASP A 141 3.30 -15.43 24.48
CA ASP A 141 3.72 -16.60 23.73
C ASP A 141 5.18 -16.94 24.09
N PRO A 142 5.48 -18.18 24.55
CA PRO A 142 6.85 -18.56 24.92
C PRO A 142 7.88 -18.41 23.79
N LYS A 143 7.44 -18.47 22.52
CA LYS A 143 8.29 -18.35 21.33
C LYS A 143 8.39 -16.91 20.83
N TYR A 144 7.33 -16.11 20.96
CA TYR A 144 7.25 -14.76 20.38
C TYR A 144 7.28 -13.61 21.39
N GLY A 145 7.20 -13.87 22.70
CA GLY A 145 7.23 -12.87 23.76
C GLY A 145 5.85 -12.30 24.10
N ARG A 146 5.85 -11.09 24.68
CA ARG A 146 4.63 -10.37 25.07
C ARG A 146 3.73 -10.18 23.86
N GLY A 147 2.45 -10.46 23.99
CA GLY A 147 1.47 -10.38 22.94
C GLY A 147 0.31 -9.46 23.28
N VAL A 148 -0.33 -8.92 22.25
CA VAL A 148 -1.65 -8.27 22.37
C VAL A 148 -2.55 -8.85 21.30
N VAL A 149 -3.69 -9.37 21.72
CA VAL A 149 -4.80 -9.75 20.84
C VAL A 149 -5.80 -8.61 20.87
N THR A 150 -6.09 -8.04 19.70
CA THR A 150 -7.14 -7.05 19.52
C THR A 150 -8.28 -7.70 18.75
N SER A 151 -9.45 -7.81 19.38
CA SER A 151 -10.67 -8.40 18.81
C SER A 151 -11.84 -7.41 18.84
N PHE A 152 -12.90 -7.74 18.12
CA PHE A 152 -14.10 -6.92 18.01
C PHE A 152 -15.31 -7.83 18.16
N GLU A 153 -16.27 -7.50 19.02
CA GLU A 153 -17.43 -8.38 19.23
C GLU A 153 -18.38 -8.37 18.02
N ASP A 154 -18.41 -7.26 17.28
CA ASP A 154 -19.29 -7.08 16.12
C ASP A 154 -18.72 -7.64 14.82
N TYR A 155 -17.49 -8.17 14.84
CA TYR A 155 -16.81 -8.67 13.65
C TYR A 155 -16.10 -9.99 13.92
N ASP A 156 -16.16 -10.89 12.95
CA ASP A 156 -15.34 -12.09 12.94
C ASP A 156 -13.91 -11.75 12.50
N GLY A 157 -13.20 -10.91 13.27
CA GLY A 157 -11.87 -10.42 12.94
C GLY A 157 -11.02 -10.16 14.19
N TYR A 158 -9.70 -10.34 14.05
CA TYR A 158 -8.75 -10.01 15.12
C TYR A 158 -7.34 -9.77 14.60
N PHE A 159 -6.54 -9.08 15.41
CA PHE A 159 -5.12 -8.87 15.20
C PHE A 159 -4.33 -9.42 16.38
N TYR A 160 -3.31 -10.23 16.10
CA TYR A 160 -2.38 -10.73 17.11
C TYR A 160 -0.94 -10.34 16.77
N ARG A 161 -0.33 -9.57 17.66
CA ARG A 161 1.05 -9.09 17.53
C ARG A 161 1.82 -9.41 18.79
N ASN A 162 3.10 -9.72 18.62
CA ASN A 162 3.99 -9.99 19.74
C ASN A 162 5.29 -9.20 19.61
N PHE A 163 5.93 -8.95 20.75
CA PHE A 163 7.25 -8.37 20.83
C PHE A 163 8.15 -9.15 21.79
N ASP A 164 9.26 -9.64 21.28
CA ASP A 164 10.35 -10.21 22.06
C ASP A 164 11.39 -9.10 22.32
N ALA A 165 11.31 -8.48 23.49
CA ALA A 165 12.19 -7.38 23.88
C ALA A 165 13.67 -7.79 24.02
N LYS A 166 13.96 -9.07 24.27
CA LYS A 166 15.34 -9.58 24.35
C LYS A 166 15.94 -9.73 22.95
N LYS A 167 15.16 -10.31 22.03
CA LYS A 167 15.61 -10.52 20.63
C LYS A 167 15.37 -9.32 19.73
N LYS A 168 14.65 -8.30 20.22
CA LYS A 168 14.28 -7.09 19.47
C LYS A 168 13.47 -7.44 18.20
N ILE A 169 12.56 -8.41 18.34
CA ILE A 169 11.74 -8.94 17.24
C ILE A 169 10.27 -8.57 17.44
N PHE A 170 9.72 -7.81 16.49
CA PHE A 170 8.27 -7.56 16.40
C PHE A 170 7.64 -8.56 15.43
N THR A 171 6.64 -9.32 15.90
CA THR A 171 6.04 -10.42 15.14
C THR A 171 4.59 -10.14 14.75
N PHE A 172 4.32 -10.26 13.46
CA PHE A 172 3.00 -10.30 12.85
C PHE A 172 2.54 -11.77 12.81
N ASN A 173 1.82 -12.21 13.86
CA ASN A 173 1.39 -13.60 13.97
C ASN A 173 0.14 -13.87 13.13
N HIS A 174 -1.01 -13.30 13.53
CA HIS A 174 -2.27 -13.50 12.83
C HIS A 174 -2.99 -12.18 12.62
N GLY A 175 -3.67 -12.07 11.49
CA GLY A 175 -4.58 -10.98 11.18
C GLY A 175 -5.73 -11.57 10.38
N PHE A 176 -6.89 -11.65 11.01
CA PHE A 176 -8.10 -12.09 10.33
C PHE A 176 -8.98 -10.85 10.11
N LEU A 177 -9.19 -10.53 8.83
CA LEU A 177 -9.82 -9.28 8.40
C LEU A 177 -11.30 -9.44 8.03
N GLN A 178 -11.89 -10.61 8.27
CA GLN A 178 -13.25 -10.89 7.82
C GLN A 178 -14.22 -9.88 8.44
N ASP A 179 -15.04 -9.30 7.57
CA ASP A 179 -16.08 -8.31 7.88
C ASP A 179 -15.62 -6.99 8.52
N LEU A 180 -14.32 -6.79 8.75
CA LEU A 180 -13.81 -5.53 9.28
C LEU A 180 -13.91 -4.40 8.24
N PRO A 181 -14.30 -3.17 8.65
CA PRO A 181 -14.16 -1.99 7.82
C PRO A 181 -12.73 -1.88 7.30
N LYS A 182 -12.55 -1.47 6.04
CA LYS A 182 -11.22 -1.37 5.41
C LYS A 182 -10.36 -0.23 5.98
N TRP A 183 -11.02 0.79 6.53
CA TRP A 183 -10.40 2.03 6.96
C TRP A 183 -10.94 2.48 8.32
N VAL A 184 -10.07 3.10 9.09
CA VAL A 184 -10.39 3.87 10.29
C VAL A 184 -10.33 5.34 9.90
N ASN A 185 -11.50 5.97 9.81
CA ASN A 185 -11.66 7.25 9.10
C ASN A 185 -11.63 8.47 10.03
N ASP A 186 -11.93 8.28 11.30
CA ASP A 186 -12.05 9.30 12.33
C ASP A 186 -10.76 9.44 13.18
N VAL A 187 -9.63 9.52 12.48
CA VAL A 187 -8.32 9.68 13.10
C VAL A 187 -7.87 11.13 13.08
N LYS A 188 -7.04 11.52 14.07
CA LYS A 188 -6.45 12.86 14.14
C LYS A 188 -5.50 13.15 12.98
N VAL A 189 -4.68 12.16 12.61
CA VAL A 189 -3.69 12.26 11.53
C VAL A 189 -3.93 11.09 10.56
N PRO A 190 -4.55 11.31 9.39
CA PRO A 190 -4.83 10.23 8.46
C PRO A 190 -3.59 9.86 7.65
N LEU A 191 -3.47 8.57 7.35
CA LEU A 191 -2.44 8.06 6.46
C LEU A 191 -2.70 8.48 5.01
N VAL A 192 -3.98 8.45 4.61
CA VAL A 192 -4.47 9.00 3.35
C VAL A 192 -5.54 10.03 3.66
N GLN A 193 -5.27 11.29 3.29
CA GLN A 193 -6.19 12.40 3.49
C GLN A 193 -7.57 12.08 2.90
N GLY A 194 -8.64 12.42 3.61
CA GLY A 194 -10.03 12.11 3.20
C GLY A 194 -10.46 10.65 3.36
N LYS A 195 -9.53 9.71 3.61
CA LYS A 195 -9.84 8.28 3.83
C LYS A 195 -9.55 7.80 5.25
N GLY A 196 -8.42 8.18 5.85
CA GLY A 196 -8.01 7.72 7.17
C GLY A 196 -6.80 6.79 7.15
N ILE A 197 -6.79 5.76 8.00
CA ILE A 197 -5.72 4.75 8.11
C ILE A 197 -6.31 3.37 7.78
N PRO A 198 -5.67 2.53 6.94
CA PRO A 198 -6.12 1.15 6.74
C PRO A 198 -6.23 0.43 8.08
N THR A 199 -7.32 -0.29 8.31
CA THR A 199 -7.66 -0.88 9.62
C THR A 199 -6.54 -1.73 10.20
N GLN A 200 -5.94 -2.59 9.38
CA GLN A 200 -4.82 -3.43 9.80
C GLN A 200 -3.64 -2.57 10.32
N ALA A 201 -3.32 -1.48 9.60
CA ALA A 201 -2.20 -0.61 9.92
C ALA A 201 -2.47 0.19 11.20
N TYR A 202 -3.69 0.73 11.34
CA TYR A 202 -4.12 1.42 12.55
C TYR A 202 -3.95 0.52 13.79
N PHE A 203 -4.53 -0.68 13.76
CA PHE A 203 -4.50 -1.56 14.91
C PHE A 203 -3.11 -2.13 15.19
N THR A 204 -2.27 -2.32 14.16
CA THR A 204 -0.88 -2.74 14.43
C THR A 204 -0.05 -1.62 15.05
N LEU A 205 -0.17 -0.36 14.58
CA LEU A 205 0.51 0.78 15.22
C LEU A 205 0.01 0.97 16.65
N ARG A 206 -1.29 0.80 16.90
CA ARG A 206 -1.87 0.83 18.24
C ARG A 206 -1.34 -0.29 19.13
N GLN A 207 -1.24 -1.52 18.62
CA GLN A 207 -0.69 -2.66 19.33
C GLN A 207 0.81 -2.50 19.65
N MET A 208 1.58 -1.82 18.79
CA MET A 208 2.98 -1.48 19.11
C MET A 208 3.07 -0.58 20.36
N LYS A 209 2.15 0.38 20.51
CA LYS A 209 2.05 1.21 21.72
C LYS A 209 1.59 0.43 22.94
N LEU A 210 0.58 -0.44 22.79
CA LEU A 210 0.10 -1.31 23.89
C LEU A 210 1.18 -2.29 24.36
N LEU A 211 2.06 -2.73 23.45
CA LEU A 211 3.23 -3.54 23.76
C LEU A 211 4.40 -2.74 24.36
N GLU A 212 4.24 -1.42 24.54
CA GLU A 212 5.24 -0.51 25.12
C GLU A 212 6.61 -0.64 24.43
N ILE A 213 6.60 -0.81 23.10
CA ILE A 213 7.85 -0.94 22.33
C ILE A 213 8.52 0.42 22.31
N ILE A 214 9.78 0.47 22.77
CA ILE A 214 10.54 1.71 22.79
C ILE A 214 10.92 2.09 21.34
N GLU A 215 10.93 3.38 21.03
CA GLU A 215 11.38 3.87 19.73
C GLU A 215 12.81 3.40 19.43
N GLY A 216 13.05 2.98 18.19
CA GLY A 216 14.31 2.39 17.75
C GLY A 216 14.64 1.00 18.29
N GLU A 217 13.78 0.41 19.12
CA GLU A 217 14.05 -0.90 19.74
C GLU A 217 13.90 -2.08 18.76
N ILE A 218 13.06 -1.96 17.73
CA ILE A 218 12.83 -3.06 16.78
C ILE A 218 14.03 -3.20 15.85
N GLN A 219 14.64 -4.39 15.80
CA GLN A 219 15.72 -4.71 14.85
C GLN A 219 15.25 -5.65 13.75
N THR A 220 14.27 -6.49 14.05
CA THR A 220 13.72 -7.46 13.09
C THR A 220 12.21 -7.48 13.18
N VAL A 221 11.57 -7.49 12.03
CA VAL A 221 10.15 -7.76 11.90
C VAL A 221 9.98 -9.17 11.37
N ARG A 222 9.18 -9.98 12.04
CA ARG A 222 8.85 -11.34 11.60
C ARG A 222 7.39 -11.38 11.19
N MET A 223 7.12 -11.87 9.99
CA MET A 223 5.78 -12.25 9.58
C MET A 223 5.69 -13.78 9.63
N SER A 224 4.85 -14.28 10.53
CA SER A 224 4.78 -15.71 10.83
C SER A 224 3.73 -16.40 9.95
N GLN A 225 3.99 -17.65 9.59
CA GLN A 225 3.03 -18.55 8.92
C GLN A 225 2.31 -17.90 7.75
N ILE A 226 3.08 -17.34 6.81
CA ILE A 226 2.52 -16.64 5.66
C ILE A 226 1.61 -17.57 4.87
N GLN A 227 0.35 -17.16 4.83
CA GLN A 227 -0.75 -17.79 4.12
C GLN A 227 -1.31 -16.87 3.02
N ASN A 228 -0.57 -15.82 2.66
CA ASN A 228 -0.97 -14.87 1.63
C ASN A 228 -0.76 -15.44 0.22
N LEU A 229 -1.85 -15.73 -0.49
CA LEU A 229 -1.84 -16.31 -1.84
C LEU A 229 -0.97 -15.51 -2.82
N GLU A 230 -1.03 -14.17 -2.80
CA GLU A 230 -0.24 -13.35 -3.72
C GLU A 230 1.27 -13.50 -3.50
N THR A 231 1.71 -13.63 -2.26
CA THR A 231 3.11 -13.90 -1.92
C THR A 231 3.53 -15.29 -2.39
N MET A 232 2.65 -16.29 -2.30
CA MET A 232 2.93 -17.64 -2.81
C MET A 232 3.05 -17.63 -4.34
N GLY A 233 2.16 -16.92 -5.03
CA GLY A 233 2.21 -16.73 -6.48
C GLY A 233 3.47 -16.00 -6.92
N TYR A 234 3.85 -14.94 -6.19
CA TYR A 234 5.13 -14.23 -6.40
C TYR A 234 6.32 -15.17 -6.29
N ILE A 235 6.40 -15.96 -5.21
CA ILE A 235 7.49 -16.93 -5.00
C ILE A 235 7.53 -17.95 -6.15
N HIS A 236 6.38 -18.49 -6.56
CA HIS A 236 6.30 -19.41 -7.70
C HIS A 236 6.86 -18.77 -8.98
N GLN A 237 6.45 -17.53 -9.25
CA GLN A 237 6.89 -16.81 -10.45
C GLN A 237 8.40 -16.58 -10.45
N VAL A 238 8.98 -16.11 -9.34
CA VAL A 238 10.43 -15.83 -9.27
C VAL A 238 11.29 -17.10 -9.25
N THR A 239 10.75 -18.23 -8.79
CA THR A 239 11.47 -19.52 -8.86
C THR A 239 11.24 -20.26 -10.18
N GLY A 240 10.41 -19.72 -11.08
CA GLY A 240 9.99 -20.41 -12.32
C GLY A 240 9.28 -21.73 -12.03
N GLY A 241 8.49 -21.78 -10.95
CA GLY A 241 7.75 -22.96 -10.49
C GLY A 241 8.60 -24.07 -9.88
N LYS A 242 9.91 -23.86 -9.71
CA LYS A 242 10.81 -24.84 -9.09
C LYS A 242 10.79 -24.73 -7.57
N LYS A 243 11.17 -25.82 -6.89
CA LYS A 243 11.42 -25.80 -5.45
C LYS A 243 12.57 -24.85 -5.13
N ILE A 244 12.39 -24.03 -4.10
CA ILE A 244 13.40 -23.15 -3.52
C ILE A 244 14.58 -24.00 -3.03
N VAL A 245 15.74 -23.80 -3.65
CA VAL A 245 17.02 -24.39 -3.21
C VAL A 245 17.78 -23.41 -2.32
N ASN A 246 17.71 -22.12 -2.63
CA ASN A 246 18.29 -21.04 -1.84
C ASN A 246 17.23 -19.96 -1.61
N SER A 247 16.74 -19.83 -0.38
CA SER A 247 15.75 -18.82 0.01
C SER A 247 16.29 -17.40 -0.01
N ASP A 248 17.60 -17.23 0.16
CA ASP A 248 18.24 -15.90 0.23
C ASP A 248 18.38 -15.26 -1.15
N ALA A 249 18.22 -16.05 -2.22
CA ALA A 249 18.21 -15.55 -3.60
C ALA A 249 16.85 -14.92 -4.00
N ILE A 250 15.82 -15.06 -3.17
CA ILE A 250 14.50 -14.49 -3.42
C ILE A 250 14.47 -13.10 -2.79
N ASP A 251 14.27 -12.06 -3.62
CA ASP A 251 13.95 -10.73 -3.12
C ASP A 251 12.54 -10.75 -2.53
N ILE A 252 12.46 -11.16 -1.27
CA ILE A 252 11.18 -11.29 -0.60
C ILE A 252 10.58 -9.91 -0.32
N LEU A 253 11.38 -8.85 -0.22
CA LEU A 253 10.86 -7.50 0.06
C LEU A 253 9.99 -6.95 -1.07
N ALA A 254 10.14 -7.45 -2.30
CA ALA A 254 9.27 -7.15 -3.42
C ALA A 254 7.93 -7.94 -3.39
N ALA A 255 7.75 -8.88 -2.47
CA ALA A 255 6.52 -9.65 -2.37
C ALA A 255 5.34 -8.83 -1.80
N PRO A 256 4.10 -9.05 -2.28
CA PRO A 256 2.93 -8.25 -1.90
C PRO A 256 2.65 -8.20 -0.39
N SER A 257 2.88 -9.29 0.35
CA SER A 257 2.64 -9.29 1.81
C SER A 257 3.50 -8.27 2.57
N ASN A 258 4.63 -7.83 2.01
CA ASN A 258 5.49 -6.86 2.66
C ASN A 258 5.00 -5.42 2.56
N GLU A 259 4.09 -5.08 1.64
CA GLU A 259 3.59 -3.70 1.50
C GLU A 259 2.92 -3.19 2.78
N TYR A 260 2.12 -4.08 3.38
CA TYR A 260 1.45 -3.81 4.63
C TYR A 260 2.45 -3.58 5.78
N MET A 261 3.41 -4.50 5.94
CA MET A 261 4.44 -4.39 6.97
C MET A 261 5.32 -3.15 6.76
N LYS A 262 5.75 -2.87 5.53
CA LYS A 262 6.51 -1.67 5.16
C LYS A 262 5.79 -0.40 5.55
N THR A 263 4.49 -0.32 5.29
CA THR A 263 3.66 0.84 5.65
C THR A 263 3.69 1.06 7.17
N VAL A 264 3.40 0.04 7.96
CA VAL A 264 3.43 0.12 9.44
C VAL A 264 4.81 0.54 9.94
N MET A 265 5.86 -0.13 9.47
CA MET A 265 7.22 0.14 9.92
C MET A 265 7.67 1.55 9.55
N THR A 266 7.33 2.01 8.34
CA THR A 266 7.62 3.38 7.89
C THR A 266 6.93 4.39 8.81
N GLN A 267 5.65 4.19 9.12
CA GLN A 267 4.92 5.09 10.02
C GLN A 267 5.47 5.07 11.46
N ALA A 268 5.98 3.93 11.92
CA ALA A 268 6.68 3.81 13.20
C ALA A 268 8.12 4.35 13.17
N GLY A 269 8.59 4.96 12.08
CA GLY A 269 9.91 5.59 11.97
C GLY A 269 11.04 4.64 11.54
N TYR A 270 10.72 3.48 10.98
CA TYR A 270 11.70 2.49 10.54
C TYR A 270 11.75 2.35 9.01
N GLU A 271 12.95 2.06 8.51
CA GLU A 271 13.20 1.65 7.14
C GLU A 271 13.46 0.14 7.06
N THR A 272 12.93 -0.52 6.04
CA THR A 272 13.24 -1.93 5.74
C THR A 272 14.56 -2.04 5.00
N ILE A 273 15.50 -2.81 5.53
CA ILE A 273 16.88 -2.95 4.99
C ILE A 273 17.02 -4.19 4.12
N SER A 274 16.62 -5.35 4.66
CA SER A 274 16.75 -6.63 3.96
C SER A 274 15.67 -7.59 4.44
N GLY A 275 15.24 -8.51 3.58
CA GLY A 275 14.27 -9.54 3.92
C GLY A 275 14.79 -10.92 3.55
N ARG A 276 14.38 -11.94 4.29
CA ARG A 276 14.63 -13.35 3.94
C ARG A 276 13.44 -14.23 4.32
N ILE A 277 13.31 -15.35 3.62
CA ILE A 277 12.39 -16.42 4.00
C ILE A 277 13.06 -17.27 5.08
N THR A 278 12.33 -17.65 6.13
CA THR A 278 12.79 -18.56 7.18
C THR A 278 11.75 -19.64 7.50
N GLY A 279 12.19 -20.71 8.16
CA GLY A 279 11.34 -21.87 8.46
C GLY A 279 11.33 -22.91 7.32
N LYS A 280 10.75 -24.09 7.61
CA LYS A 280 10.68 -25.23 6.68
C LYS A 280 9.30 -25.29 6.01
N GLY A 281 8.90 -24.22 5.32
CA GLY A 281 7.61 -24.16 4.62
C GLY A 281 7.35 -25.38 3.73
N GLN A 282 6.10 -25.52 3.28
CA GLN A 282 5.60 -26.71 2.61
C GLN A 282 5.14 -26.38 1.18
N TYR A 283 5.23 -27.35 0.28
CA TYR A 283 4.70 -27.20 -1.08
C TYR A 283 3.35 -27.90 -1.19
N PHE A 284 2.38 -27.20 -1.76
CA PHE A 284 1.09 -27.74 -2.12
C PHE A 284 0.80 -27.42 -3.58
N THR A 285 0.15 -28.34 -4.29
CA THR A 285 -0.35 -28.02 -5.63
C THR A 285 -1.58 -27.13 -5.54
N VAL A 286 -1.83 -26.31 -6.57
CA VAL A 286 -3.07 -25.54 -6.68
C VAL A 286 -4.31 -26.44 -6.54
N LYS A 287 -4.26 -27.65 -7.13
CA LYS A 287 -5.33 -28.66 -6.98
C LYS A 287 -5.58 -29.04 -5.52
N GLN A 288 -4.52 -29.31 -4.75
CA GLN A 288 -4.64 -29.65 -3.32
C GLN A 288 -5.26 -28.49 -2.53
N LEU A 289 -4.85 -27.26 -2.81
CA LEU A 289 -5.36 -26.08 -2.12
C LEU A 289 -6.83 -25.81 -2.43
N LYS A 290 -7.25 -25.92 -3.70
CA LYS A 290 -8.67 -25.86 -4.08
C LYS A 290 -9.49 -26.95 -3.38
N ALA A 291 -8.98 -28.18 -3.30
CA ALA A 291 -9.64 -29.26 -2.57
C ALA A 291 -9.76 -28.98 -1.06
N SER A 292 -8.82 -28.23 -0.49
CA SER A 292 -8.87 -27.69 0.88
C SER A 292 -9.66 -26.38 1.00
N LYS A 293 -10.49 -26.04 0.00
CA LYS A 293 -11.38 -24.86 -0.03
C LYS A 293 -10.66 -23.51 0.01
N TRP A 294 -9.43 -23.43 -0.47
CA TRP A 294 -8.77 -22.14 -0.71
C TRP A 294 -9.40 -21.45 -1.91
N ASP A 295 -9.70 -20.16 -1.78
CA ASP A 295 -10.25 -19.33 -2.85
C ASP A 295 -9.13 -18.94 -3.84
N ILE A 296 -8.83 -19.86 -4.76
CA ILE A 296 -7.84 -19.66 -5.83
C ILE A 296 -8.60 -19.40 -7.14
N SER A 297 -8.80 -18.12 -7.45
CA SER A 297 -9.53 -17.68 -8.64
C SER A 297 -8.73 -17.90 -9.94
N ASP A 298 -9.44 -17.95 -11.07
CA ASP A 298 -8.80 -18.04 -12.40
C ASP A 298 -7.99 -16.79 -12.72
N GLU A 299 -8.38 -15.62 -12.21
CA GLU A 299 -7.61 -14.38 -12.35
C GLU A 299 -6.27 -14.48 -11.64
N PHE A 300 -6.26 -14.98 -10.40
CA PHE A 300 -5.03 -15.25 -9.66
C PHE A 300 -4.13 -16.25 -10.41
N MET A 301 -4.72 -17.35 -10.89
CA MET A 301 -3.97 -18.34 -11.67
C MET A 301 -3.34 -17.72 -12.91
N LYS A 302 -4.10 -16.92 -13.66
CA LYS A 302 -3.61 -16.21 -14.86
C LYS A 302 -2.51 -15.21 -14.51
N LYS A 303 -2.66 -14.43 -13.44
CA LYS A 303 -1.69 -13.42 -12.97
C LYS A 303 -0.30 -14.03 -12.74
N PHE A 304 -0.23 -15.23 -12.17
CA PHE A 304 1.02 -15.91 -11.82
C PHE A 304 1.37 -17.08 -12.75
N ASN A 305 0.69 -17.21 -13.89
CA ASN A 305 0.87 -18.28 -14.88
C ASN A 305 0.80 -19.70 -14.26
N LEU A 306 -0.19 -19.92 -13.40
CA LEU A 306 -0.37 -21.16 -12.64
C LEU A 306 -1.28 -22.13 -13.39
N SER A 307 -0.99 -23.41 -13.20
CA SER A 307 -1.85 -24.57 -13.51
C SER A 307 -2.27 -25.28 -12.22
N GLU A 308 -3.21 -26.21 -12.32
CA GLU A 308 -3.59 -27.05 -11.16
C GLU A 308 -2.44 -27.88 -10.57
N SER A 309 -1.44 -28.22 -11.40
CA SER A 309 -0.23 -28.95 -10.97
C SER A 309 0.88 -28.04 -10.43
N SER A 310 0.73 -26.72 -10.55
CA SER A 310 1.72 -25.76 -10.06
C SER A 310 1.84 -25.86 -8.55
N MET A 311 3.09 -25.90 -8.06
CA MET A 311 3.39 -25.94 -6.63
C MET A 311 3.52 -24.53 -6.07
N LEU A 312 2.83 -24.28 -4.95
CA LEU A 312 2.92 -23.06 -4.16
C LEU A 312 3.61 -23.36 -2.83
N TYR A 313 4.56 -22.51 -2.43
CA TYR A 313 5.27 -22.63 -1.16
C TYR A 313 4.52 -21.88 -0.06
N MET A 314 4.25 -22.52 1.07
CA MET A 314 3.35 -22.05 2.12
C MET A 314 3.91 -22.29 3.52
N ASN A 315 3.27 -21.72 4.55
CA ASN A 315 3.60 -21.95 5.97
C ASN A 315 5.07 -21.63 6.31
N PHE A 316 5.66 -20.68 5.60
CA PHE A 316 6.99 -20.13 5.88
C PHE A 316 6.86 -18.81 6.64
N ASN A 317 7.98 -18.33 7.18
CA ASN A 317 8.06 -17.02 7.81
C ASN A 317 8.87 -16.08 6.91
N ILE A 318 8.61 -14.79 7.02
CA ILE A 318 9.46 -13.74 6.46
C ILE A 318 10.11 -13.01 7.63
N GLU A 319 11.43 -12.84 7.60
CA GLU A 319 12.14 -11.97 8.54
C GLU A 319 12.71 -10.78 7.79
N VAL A 320 12.41 -9.58 8.26
CA VAL A 320 12.85 -8.31 7.69
C VAL A 320 13.69 -7.56 8.71
N LYS A 321 14.92 -7.24 8.35
CA LYS A 321 15.76 -6.33 9.12
C LYS A 321 15.29 -4.91 8.89
N VAL A 322 15.18 -4.16 9.98
CA VAL A 322 14.76 -2.76 9.96
C VAL A 322 15.79 -1.88 10.66
N LYS A 323 15.80 -0.60 10.29
CA LYS A 323 16.64 0.43 10.91
C LYS A 323 15.77 1.61 11.29
N TYR A 324 15.95 2.11 12.51
CA TYR A 324 15.27 3.34 12.95
C TYR A 324 15.92 4.56 12.30
N LEU A 325 15.11 5.50 11.83
CA LEU A 325 15.57 6.67 11.08
C LEU A 325 15.35 8.01 11.80
N LYS A 326 14.54 8.05 12.85
CA LYS A 326 14.20 9.30 13.53
C LYS A 326 15.04 9.58 14.76
#